data_AF-A0A4R9IM92-F1
#
_entry.id   AF-A0A4R9IM92-F1
#
_cell.length_a   1.000
_cell.length_b   1.000
_cell.length_c   1.000
_cell.angle_alpha   90.00
_cell.angle_beta   90.00
_cell.angle_gamma   90.00
#
_symmetry.space_group_name_H-M   'P 1'
#
loop_
_entity.id
_entity.type
_entity.pdbx_description
1 polymer ?
#
loop_
_entity_poly.entity_id
_entity_poly.type
_entity_poly.pdbx_seq_one_letter_code
_entity_poly.pdbx_strand_id
1 'polypeptide(L)'
;MWISFVQTLSGVEKKPDQVTIPQLLKAGFPPHLAAAWKEKSKQPPEKFLEWKKSLKGKEAALVSKVWKEQKITLYDNKQKFAGNKTFKKNKSSLSKEDNTKTKEGFDPTYEIFFGMSYQNLDVRYLPRKEKNHSSVFLGGRGKGQIWILEKRDEEFSYGVNLTYQTFRFTSGNRYKPIPHFYFAKDPNFYSQLERTGSPLPQPITLSNFFGYRLLLDTKEYELGIYHANAFSSYPGLYFVSPNKSYSGVWSAGDNKSSFYINDVWNSKDCGTHRIQSESIYNKQESVGFVYLKSEFLESKFFLDATVYRDSPLLYGMVSPDEVRPQIPQNLGYSRMSFKHLVGSEFLGSMEGHRYENGRSGFFPFFVSEWGNLIYRYREYNESGNYHWNEIGRAAFYEWRKEKAVLSFGFESRENGGQWEGKLAIPFGTSNLLEFSGIFREGQPKTRAWFENWTYATDFNINLTDRQEIIKLKWVSPFISLNVSYSEKENDPNPILFINFQLLHKIDL
;
A
#
# COMPACT_ATOMS: atom_id res chain seq x y z
N MET A 1 -20.79 -11.83 2.63
CA MET A 1 -21.13 -10.59 1.90
C MET A 1 -19.91 -9.87 1.31
N TRP A 2 -18.79 -9.72 2.03
CA TRP A 2 -17.59 -9.04 1.52
C TRP A 2 -16.81 -9.80 0.44
N ILE A 3 -16.88 -11.14 0.42
CA ILE A 3 -16.29 -12.00 -0.61
C ILE A 3 -17.00 -11.84 -1.97
N SER A 4 -18.24 -11.37 -1.97
CA SER A 4 -19.08 -11.24 -3.19
C SER A 4 -18.76 -9.97 -3.99
N PHE A 5 -18.11 -8.96 -3.40
CA PHE A 5 -17.77 -7.71 -4.08
C PHE A 5 -16.52 -7.81 -4.96
N VAL A 6 -15.71 -8.85 -4.77
CA VAL A 6 -14.48 -9.12 -5.54
C VAL A 6 -14.78 -9.61 -6.97
N GLN A 7 -16.02 -10.01 -7.27
CA GLN A 7 -16.38 -10.65 -8.54
C GLN A 7 -17.05 -9.74 -9.59
N THR A 8 -17.30 -8.45 -9.33
CA THR A 8 -18.19 -7.63 -10.18
C THR A 8 -17.52 -6.68 -11.19
N LEU A 9 -16.29 -6.94 -11.62
CA LEU A 9 -15.64 -6.14 -12.68
C LEU A 9 -15.04 -7.03 -13.77
N SER A 10 -15.83 -7.29 -14.83
CA SER A 10 -15.36 -7.94 -16.06
C SER A 10 -15.88 -7.20 -17.29
N GLY A 11 -14.97 -6.64 -18.08
CA GLY A 11 -15.23 -6.10 -19.41
C GLY A 11 -15.19 -7.19 -20.47
N VAL A 12 -15.92 -6.99 -21.58
CA VAL A 12 -16.17 -7.92 -22.70
C VAL A 12 -15.03 -8.93 -22.98
N GLU A 13 -15.36 -10.22 -22.86
CA GLU A 13 -14.42 -11.36 -22.81
C GLU A 13 -14.66 -12.34 -23.99
N LYS A 14 -13.61 -12.97 -24.51
CA LYS A 14 -13.71 -13.97 -25.60
C LYS A 14 -13.96 -15.37 -25.02
N LYS A 15 -14.62 -16.26 -25.76
CA LYS A 15 -14.75 -17.69 -25.39
C LYS A 15 -13.58 -18.53 -25.96
N PRO A 16 -13.22 -19.68 -25.37
CA PRO A 16 -12.05 -20.45 -25.81
C PRO A 16 -12.13 -20.97 -27.25
N ASP A 17 -13.35 -21.18 -27.76
CA ASP A 17 -13.67 -21.58 -29.13
C ASP A 17 -13.47 -20.46 -30.15
N GLN A 18 -13.37 -19.21 -29.70
CA GLN A 18 -13.13 -18.03 -30.53
C GLN A 18 -11.63 -17.76 -30.80
N VAL A 19 -10.73 -18.58 -30.26
CA VAL A 19 -9.28 -18.49 -30.52
C VAL A 19 -8.91 -19.33 -31.75
N THR A 20 -8.27 -18.70 -32.73
CA THR A 20 -7.94 -19.38 -34.00
C THR A 20 -6.61 -20.14 -33.94
N ILE A 21 -6.46 -21.18 -34.76
CA ILE A 21 -5.20 -21.97 -34.84
C ILE A 21 -3.97 -21.09 -35.15
N PRO A 22 -4.02 -20.12 -36.08
CA PRO A 22 -2.90 -19.21 -36.31
C PRO A 22 -2.50 -18.39 -35.07
N GLN A 23 -3.46 -18.02 -34.20
CA GLN A 23 -3.18 -17.32 -32.95
C GLN A 23 -2.47 -18.23 -31.93
N LEU A 24 -2.89 -19.50 -31.83
CA LEU A 24 -2.25 -20.50 -30.97
C LEU A 24 -0.80 -20.78 -31.42
N LEU A 25 -0.58 -20.96 -32.72
CA LEU A 25 0.74 -21.20 -33.28
C LEU A 25 1.67 -19.99 -33.09
N LYS A 26 1.17 -18.76 -33.27
CA LYS A 26 1.93 -17.53 -33.00
C LYS A 26 2.32 -17.39 -31.52
N ALA A 27 1.51 -17.94 -30.61
CA ALA A 27 1.82 -17.97 -29.17
C ALA A 27 2.80 -19.08 -28.78
N GLY A 28 3.27 -19.89 -29.73
CA GLY A 28 4.25 -20.96 -29.52
C GLY A 28 3.65 -22.32 -29.18
N PHE A 29 2.37 -22.55 -29.47
CA PHE A 29 1.77 -23.88 -29.25
C PHE A 29 2.36 -24.91 -30.21
N PRO A 30 2.78 -26.09 -29.71
CA PRO A 30 3.08 -27.20 -30.59
C PRO A 30 1.79 -27.73 -31.26
N PRO A 31 1.87 -28.34 -32.46
CA PRO A 31 0.69 -28.72 -33.25
C PRO A 31 -0.31 -29.62 -32.52
N HIS A 32 0.17 -30.53 -31.67
CA HIS A 32 -0.69 -31.43 -30.89
C HIS A 32 -1.50 -30.67 -29.82
N LEU A 33 -0.90 -29.66 -29.19
CA LEU A 33 -1.56 -28.84 -28.18
C LEU A 33 -2.59 -27.88 -28.79
N ALA A 34 -2.31 -27.35 -29.99
CA ALA A 34 -3.26 -26.54 -30.75
C ALA A 34 -4.48 -27.37 -31.21
N ALA A 35 -4.26 -28.62 -31.63
CA ALA A 35 -5.32 -29.56 -31.96
C ALA A 35 -6.17 -29.90 -30.73
N ALA A 36 -5.53 -30.22 -29.60
CA ALA A 36 -6.20 -30.50 -28.33
C ALA A 36 -7.03 -29.30 -27.85
N TRP A 37 -6.51 -28.07 -27.95
CA TRP A 37 -7.26 -26.86 -27.61
C TRP A 37 -8.56 -26.76 -28.41
N LYS A 38 -8.49 -26.93 -29.74
CA LYS A 38 -9.66 -26.80 -30.63
C LYS A 38 -10.71 -27.89 -30.40
N GLU A 39 -10.26 -29.10 -30.05
CA GLU A 39 -11.16 -30.20 -29.74
C GLU A 39 -11.86 -29.98 -28.39
N LYS A 40 -11.08 -29.60 -27.37
CA LYS A 40 -11.57 -29.40 -26.01
C LYS A 40 -12.39 -28.12 -25.88
N SER A 41 -12.12 -27.07 -26.66
CA SER A 41 -12.87 -25.80 -26.62
C SER A 41 -14.31 -25.94 -27.12
N LYS A 42 -14.64 -27.02 -27.84
CA LYS A 42 -16.01 -27.37 -28.25
C LYS A 42 -16.79 -28.12 -27.17
N GLN A 43 -16.12 -28.56 -26.12
CA GLN A 43 -16.74 -29.27 -25.00
C GLN A 43 -17.33 -28.28 -23.99
N PRO A 44 -18.22 -28.74 -23.08
CA PRO A 44 -18.73 -27.90 -22.00
C PRO A 44 -17.60 -27.27 -21.18
N PRO A 45 -17.79 -26.04 -20.65
CA PRO A 45 -16.80 -25.29 -19.88
C PRO A 45 -16.08 -26.09 -18.79
N GLU A 46 -16.82 -26.97 -18.10
CA GLU A 46 -16.33 -27.81 -17.02
C GLU A 46 -15.26 -28.80 -17.51
N LYS A 47 -15.51 -29.47 -18.63
CA LYS A 47 -14.56 -30.42 -19.24
C LYS A 47 -13.34 -29.71 -19.83
N PHE A 48 -13.53 -28.50 -20.33
CA PHE A 48 -12.41 -27.68 -20.79
C PHE A 48 -11.51 -27.22 -19.65
N LEU A 49 -12.09 -26.86 -18.50
CA LEU A 49 -11.35 -26.53 -17.28
C LEU A 49 -10.62 -27.74 -16.71
N GLU A 50 -11.22 -28.93 -16.76
CA GLU A 50 -10.61 -30.17 -16.30
C GLU A 50 -9.39 -30.54 -17.16
N TRP A 51 -9.51 -30.42 -18.49
CA TRP A 51 -8.37 -30.58 -19.39
C TRP A 51 -7.29 -29.51 -19.16
N LYS A 52 -7.66 -28.24 -18.98
CA LYS A 52 -6.69 -27.19 -18.65
C LYS A 52 -5.92 -27.51 -17.36
N LYS A 53 -6.62 -28.03 -16.33
CA LYS A 53 -6.05 -28.40 -15.04
C LYS A 53 -5.15 -29.64 -15.11
N SER A 54 -5.31 -30.50 -16.11
CA SER A 54 -4.49 -31.71 -16.24
C SER A 54 -3.12 -31.47 -16.90
N LEU A 55 -2.92 -30.31 -17.54
CA LEU A 55 -1.65 -29.94 -18.17
C LEU A 55 -0.57 -29.63 -17.12
N LYS A 56 0.68 -30.01 -17.43
CA LYS A 56 1.86 -29.76 -16.55
C LYS A 56 3.01 -29.11 -17.33
N GLY A 57 3.87 -28.38 -16.62
CA GLY A 57 5.10 -27.83 -17.17
C GLY A 57 4.87 -26.82 -18.31
N LYS A 58 5.63 -26.96 -19.40
CA LYS A 58 5.66 -26.00 -20.52
C LYS A 58 4.30 -25.84 -21.22
N GLU A 59 3.51 -26.91 -21.32
CA GLU A 59 2.19 -26.87 -21.98
C GLU A 59 1.17 -26.07 -21.16
N ALA A 60 1.18 -26.20 -19.83
CA ALA A 60 0.34 -25.41 -18.93
C ALA A 60 0.70 -23.92 -18.97
N ALA A 61 1.98 -23.59 -19.09
CA ALA A 61 2.46 -22.22 -19.21
C ALA A 61 1.99 -21.57 -20.53
N LEU A 62 2.08 -22.30 -21.65
CA LEU A 62 1.61 -21.83 -22.96
C LEU A 62 0.08 -21.63 -22.97
N VAL A 63 -0.67 -22.59 -22.44
CA VAL A 63 -2.13 -22.50 -22.30
C VAL A 63 -2.55 -21.31 -21.45
N SER A 64 -1.85 -21.04 -20.36
CA SER A 64 -2.14 -19.89 -19.49
C SER A 64 -1.76 -18.57 -20.14
N LYS A 65 -0.67 -18.51 -20.91
CA LYS A 65 -0.25 -17.34 -21.68
C LYS A 65 -1.33 -16.94 -22.71
N VAL A 66 -1.80 -17.87 -23.53
CA VAL A 66 -2.85 -17.61 -24.52
C VAL A 66 -4.17 -17.23 -23.84
N TRP A 67 -4.52 -17.89 -22.73
CA TRP A 67 -5.71 -17.56 -21.96
C TRP A 67 -5.75 -16.10 -21.53
N LYS A 68 -4.58 -15.57 -21.14
CA LYS A 68 -4.39 -14.19 -20.69
C LYS A 68 -4.34 -13.21 -21.87
N GLU A 69 -3.56 -13.49 -22.89
CA GLU A 69 -3.43 -12.64 -24.09
C GLU A 69 -4.75 -12.49 -24.84
N GLN A 70 -5.55 -13.55 -24.91
CA GLN A 70 -6.83 -13.56 -25.62
C GLN A 70 -8.03 -13.24 -24.72
N LYS A 71 -7.83 -12.94 -23.43
CA LYS A 71 -8.88 -12.57 -22.46
C LYS A 71 -10.07 -13.53 -22.46
N ILE A 72 -9.78 -14.81 -22.21
CA ILE A 72 -10.76 -15.89 -22.38
C ILE A 72 -11.60 -16.12 -21.12
N THR A 73 -12.93 -16.21 -21.25
CA THR A 73 -13.85 -16.63 -20.18
C THR A 73 -14.92 -17.63 -20.63
N LEU A 74 -15.53 -18.28 -19.64
CA LEU A 74 -16.27 -19.53 -19.80
C LEU A 74 -17.75 -19.47 -19.39
N TYR A 75 -18.18 -18.41 -18.72
CA TYR A 75 -19.55 -18.27 -18.21
C TYR A 75 -20.17 -16.97 -18.72
N ASP A 76 -21.39 -17.06 -19.26
CA ASP A 76 -22.15 -15.87 -19.69
C ASP A 76 -22.69 -15.14 -18.45
N ASN A 77 -22.24 -13.91 -18.23
CA ASN A 77 -22.76 -13.04 -17.19
C ASN A 77 -24.15 -12.50 -17.60
N LYS A 78 -25.22 -13.24 -17.28
CA LYS A 78 -26.59 -12.71 -17.28
C LYS A 78 -27.16 -12.73 -15.88
N GLN A 79 -27.18 -11.57 -15.22
CA GLN A 79 -28.10 -11.32 -14.11
C GLN A 79 -28.99 -10.11 -14.40
N LYS A 80 -30.29 -10.38 -14.48
CA LYS A 80 -31.38 -9.40 -14.46
C LYS A 80 -31.48 -8.83 -13.05
N PHE A 81 -31.29 -7.51 -12.90
CA PHE A 81 -31.64 -6.80 -11.67
C PHE A 81 -33.17 -6.65 -11.59
N ALA A 82 -33.78 -7.24 -10.57
CA ALA A 82 -35.18 -7.03 -10.23
C ALA A 82 -35.29 -5.97 -9.12
N GLY A 83 -35.91 -4.83 -9.47
CA GLY A 83 -36.91 -4.15 -8.64
C GLY A 83 -36.47 -3.38 -7.39
N ASN A 84 -36.44 -2.06 -7.54
CA ASN A 84 -36.40 -1.04 -6.48
C ASN A 84 -37.36 -1.31 -5.30
N LYS A 85 -36.85 -1.16 -4.07
CA LYS A 85 -37.65 -0.67 -2.93
C LYS A 85 -36.93 0.46 -2.23
N THR A 86 -37.61 1.61 -2.24
CA THR A 86 -37.29 2.87 -1.58
C THR A 86 -37.30 2.70 -0.05
N PHE A 87 -36.21 3.08 0.62
CA PHE A 87 -36.19 3.26 2.07
C PHE A 87 -36.38 4.73 2.44
N LYS A 88 -37.39 4.99 3.28
CA LYS A 88 -37.75 6.31 3.81
C LYS A 88 -36.73 6.77 4.85
N LYS A 89 -36.36 8.06 4.76
CA LYS A 89 -35.68 8.86 5.79
C LYS A 89 -36.54 8.94 7.06
N ASN A 90 -35.95 8.70 8.22
CA ASN A 90 -36.43 9.23 9.49
C ASN A 90 -35.38 10.14 10.13
N LYS A 91 -35.85 11.32 10.55
CA LYS A 91 -35.15 12.31 11.37
C LYS A 91 -35.33 11.97 12.85
N SER A 92 -34.27 12.11 13.64
CA SER A 92 -34.33 12.36 15.09
C SER A 92 -33.02 13.05 15.48
N SER A 93 -33.05 14.38 15.63
CA SER A 93 -33.16 15.14 16.89
C SER A 93 -31.84 15.22 17.66
N LEU A 94 -31.31 16.45 17.68
CA LEU A 94 -30.12 16.90 18.39
C LEU A 94 -30.20 16.66 19.90
N SER A 95 -29.07 16.32 20.50
CA SER A 95 -28.71 16.76 21.84
C SER A 95 -27.32 17.40 21.80
N LYS A 96 -27.23 18.60 22.38
CA LYS A 96 -26.03 19.38 22.65
C LYS A 96 -25.35 18.85 23.92
N GLU A 97 -24.03 18.80 23.90
CA GLU A 97 -23.08 18.92 25.03
C GLU A 97 -21.70 18.47 24.50
N ASP A 98 -20.56 19.06 24.79
CA ASP A 98 -20.21 20.40 25.21
C ASP A 98 -18.73 20.60 24.81
N ASN A 99 -18.30 21.85 24.79
CA ASN A 99 -17.07 22.36 24.23
C ASN A 99 -15.78 21.80 24.86
N THR A 100 -14.86 21.32 24.03
CA THR A 100 -13.42 21.62 24.19
C THR A 100 -12.86 22.12 22.87
N LYS A 101 -12.83 23.46 22.77
CA LYS A 101 -12.12 24.20 21.73
C LYS A 101 -10.62 23.88 21.80
N THR A 102 -10.10 23.08 20.88
CA THR A 102 -8.72 23.26 20.42
C THR A 102 -8.71 24.43 19.46
N LYS A 103 -8.47 25.62 20.00
CA LYS A 103 -7.91 26.73 19.22
C LYS A 103 -6.48 26.34 18.86
N GLU A 104 -6.30 25.73 17.69
CA GLU A 104 -5.01 25.62 17.00
C GLU A 104 -5.17 26.30 15.65
N GLY A 105 -4.37 27.27 15.23
CA GLY A 105 -3.35 28.05 15.90
C GLY A 105 -3.25 29.36 15.13
N PHE A 106 -2.95 30.44 15.85
CA PHE A 106 -2.45 31.64 15.19
C PHE A 106 -1.26 31.22 14.31
N ASP A 107 -1.21 31.72 13.09
CA ASP A 107 -0.04 31.63 12.19
C ASP A 107 0.64 33.01 12.20
N PRO A 108 1.63 33.30 13.10
CA PRO A 108 2.37 34.54 13.00
C PRO A 108 3.87 34.33 13.26
N THR A 109 4.55 33.64 12.35
CA THR A 109 5.99 33.87 12.13
C THR A 109 6.31 33.44 10.71
N TYR A 110 7.03 34.28 9.98
CA TYR A 110 7.62 33.84 8.72
C TYR A 110 8.72 32.84 9.08
N GLU A 111 8.63 31.63 8.56
CA GLU A 111 9.61 30.56 8.81
C GLU A 111 10.40 30.36 7.51
N ILE A 112 11.73 30.43 7.59
CA ILE A 112 12.61 29.94 6.52
C ILE A 112 13.03 28.52 6.89
N PHE A 113 13.16 27.65 5.90
CA PHE A 113 13.71 26.32 6.12
C PHE A 113 14.73 25.97 5.06
N PHE A 114 15.76 25.26 5.50
CA PHE A 114 16.82 24.71 4.66
C PHE A 114 16.92 23.21 4.93
N GLY A 115 17.24 22.43 3.92
CA GLY A 115 17.54 21.03 4.15
C GLY A 115 18.25 20.37 3.00
N MET A 116 18.61 19.12 3.27
CA MET A 116 19.30 18.27 2.34
C MET A 116 18.78 16.84 2.45
N SER A 117 18.85 16.11 1.36
CA SER A 117 18.60 14.67 1.34
C SER A 117 19.65 13.96 0.52
N TYR A 118 19.97 12.74 0.91
CA TYR A 118 20.83 11.83 0.18
C TYR A 118 20.21 10.43 0.22
N GLN A 119 20.11 9.81 -0.95
CA GLN A 119 19.54 8.50 -1.16
C GLN A 119 20.50 7.67 -1.97
N ASN A 120 20.74 6.46 -1.49
CA ASN A 120 21.49 5.45 -2.20
C ASN A 120 20.63 4.19 -2.29
N LEU A 121 20.35 3.74 -3.50
CA LEU A 121 19.77 2.44 -3.80
C LEU A 121 20.84 1.62 -4.54
N ASP A 122 21.59 0.81 -3.82
CA ASP A 122 22.57 -0.09 -4.42
C ASP A 122 21.92 -1.42 -4.77
N VAL A 123 21.73 -1.61 -6.08
CA VAL A 123 21.40 -2.89 -6.70
C VAL A 123 22.44 -3.13 -7.79
N ARG A 124 22.94 -4.36 -7.92
CA ARG A 124 24.05 -4.72 -8.83
C ARG A 124 23.80 -4.33 -10.29
N TYR A 125 22.55 -4.16 -10.70
CA TYR A 125 22.15 -3.86 -12.08
C TYR A 125 21.67 -2.44 -12.34
N LEU A 126 21.63 -1.56 -11.33
CA LEU A 126 21.27 -0.16 -11.55
C LEU A 126 22.48 0.65 -12.04
N PRO A 127 22.35 1.48 -13.10
CA PRO A 127 23.37 2.45 -13.47
C PRO A 127 23.69 3.39 -12.30
N ARG A 128 24.94 3.87 -12.18
CA ARG A 128 25.34 4.78 -11.07
C ARG A 128 24.44 6.02 -10.93
N LYS A 129 23.89 6.53 -12.04
CA LYS A 129 22.96 7.67 -12.07
C LYS A 129 21.61 7.37 -11.44
N GLU A 130 21.21 6.10 -11.37
CA GLU A 130 19.96 5.64 -10.74
C GLU A 130 20.19 5.12 -9.31
N LYS A 131 21.46 4.99 -8.90
CA LYS A 131 21.80 4.55 -7.55
C LYS A 131 21.79 5.68 -6.54
N ASN A 132 22.27 6.86 -6.93
CA ASN A 132 22.51 7.95 -5.99
C ASN A 132 21.66 9.15 -6.36
N HIS A 133 20.81 9.56 -5.43
CA HIS A 133 20.01 10.77 -5.56
C HIS A 133 20.31 11.69 -4.39
N SER A 134 20.48 12.97 -4.67
CA SER A 134 20.74 13.98 -3.67
C SER A 134 19.88 15.20 -3.91
N SER A 135 19.43 15.85 -2.85
CA SER A 135 18.77 17.12 -2.99
C SER A 135 19.17 18.12 -1.93
N VAL A 136 19.18 19.39 -2.32
CA VAL A 136 19.36 20.53 -1.42
C VAL A 136 18.22 21.49 -1.70
N PHE A 137 17.57 21.98 -0.66
CA PHE A 137 16.41 22.83 -0.79
C PHE A 137 16.39 23.96 0.22
N LEU A 138 15.81 25.07 -0.22
CA LEU A 138 15.55 26.26 0.56
C LEU A 138 14.10 26.67 0.31
N GLY A 139 13.38 27.04 1.35
CA GLY A 139 12.02 27.50 1.22
C GLY A 139 11.59 28.41 2.35
N GLY A 140 10.37 28.90 2.23
CA GLY A 140 9.75 29.79 3.20
C GLY A 140 8.27 29.49 3.36
N ARG A 141 7.75 29.71 4.56
CA ARG A 141 6.34 29.56 4.92
C ARG A 141 5.88 30.78 5.71
N GLY A 142 4.70 31.31 5.37
CA GLY A 142 4.08 32.38 6.14
C GLY A 142 2.75 32.82 5.55
N LYS A 143 1.78 33.16 6.41
CA LYS A 143 0.44 33.66 6.03
C LYS A 143 -0.27 32.75 5.03
N GLY A 144 -0.23 31.44 5.27
CA GLY A 144 -0.82 30.43 4.38
C GLY A 144 -0.14 30.29 3.00
N GLN A 145 0.98 30.96 2.76
CA GLN A 145 1.83 30.76 1.58
C GLN A 145 3.01 29.88 1.94
N ILE A 146 3.40 29.00 1.03
CA ILE A 146 4.63 28.23 1.16
C ILE A 146 5.28 28.06 -0.20
N TRP A 147 6.60 28.17 -0.23
CA TRP A 147 7.40 27.97 -1.44
C TRP A 147 8.70 27.24 -1.11
N ILE A 148 9.26 26.57 -2.11
CA ILE A 148 10.52 25.85 -2.03
C ILE A 148 11.21 25.88 -3.38
N LEU A 149 12.52 26.04 -3.36
CA LEU A 149 13.43 25.81 -4.47
C LEU A 149 14.32 24.63 -4.10
N GLU A 150 14.48 23.69 -5.01
CA GLU A 150 15.17 22.44 -4.75
C GLU A 150 16.07 22.09 -5.95
N LYS A 151 17.35 21.82 -5.69
CA LYS A 151 18.23 21.16 -6.66
C LYS A 151 18.19 19.67 -6.38
N ARG A 152 17.69 18.87 -7.33
CA ARG A 152 17.63 17.40 -7.30
C ARG A 152 18.62 16.86 -8.31
N ASP A 153 19.71 16.27 -7.84
CA ASP A 153 20.84 15.88 -8.71
C ASP A 153 21.27 17.04 -9.61
N GLU A 154 21.13 16.92 -10.93
CA GLU A 154 21.47 17.96 -11.91
C GLU A 154 20.27 18.86 -12.29
N GLU A 155 19.06 18.54 -11.81
CA GLU A 155 17.83 19.24 -12.16
C GLU A 155 17.41 20.26 -11.10
N PHE A 156 16.81 21.36 -11.57
CA PHE A 156 16.19 22.34 -10.71
C PHE A 156 14.68 22.10 -10.63
N SER A 157 14.16 22.04 -9.42
CA SER A 157 12.75 21.84 -9.09
C SER A 157 12.27 22.98 -8.20
N TYR A 158 10.96 23.20 -8.21
CA TYR A 158 10.32 24.17 -7.33
C TYR A 158 9.01 23.62 -6.77
N GLY A 159 8.48 24.30 -5.77
CA GLY A 159 7.12 24.07 -5.30
C GLY A 159 6.55 25.36 -4.76
N VAL A 160 5.31 25.66 -5.09
CA VAL A 160 4.54 26.76 -4.51
C VAL A 160 3.16 26.26 -4.09
N ASN A 161 2.69 26.74 -2.95
CA ASN A 161 1.30 26.64 -2.54
C ASN A 161 0.89 28.01 -2.01
N LEU A 162 0.01 28.63 -2.80
CA LEU A 162 -0.52 29.96 -2.56
C LEU A 162 -1.99 29.84 -2.19
N THR A 163 -2.32 30.21 -0.96
CA THR A 163 -3.69 30.16 -0.47
C THR A 163 -4.20 31.59 -0.24
N TYR A 164 -5.13 32.02 -1.09
CA TYR A 164 -5.92 33.24 -0.91
C TYR A 164 -7.29 32.85 -0.37
N GLN A 165 -8.00 33.77 0.32
CA GLN A 165 -9.24 33.48 1.06
C GLN A 165 -10.16 32.45 0.36
N THR A 166 -10.45 32.68 -0.92
CA THR A 166 -11.38 31.86 -1.72
C THR A 166 -10.68 30.89 -2.68
N PHE A 167 -9.39 31.06 -2.96
CA PHE A 167 -8.69 30.29 -4.00
C PHE A 167 -7.38 29.70 -3.48
N ARG A 168 -7.10 28.46 -3.88
CA ARG A 168 -5.78 27.84 -3.69
C ARG A 168 -5.16 27.54 -5.03
N PHE A 169 -3.88 27.88 -5.15
CA PHE A 169 -3.04 27.49 -6.28
C PHE A 169 -1.85 26.70 -5.74
N THR A 170 -1.63 25.49 -6.25
CA THR A 170 -0.41 24.74 -5.96
C THR A 170 0.25 24.32 -7.26
N SER A 171 1.57 24.48 -7.36
CA SER A 171 2.32 24.14 -8.56
C SER A 171 3.72 23.66 -8.20
N GLY A 172 4.28 22.79 -9.04
CA GLY A 172 5.63 22.26 -8.90
C GLY A 172 5.68 20.80 -8.45
N ASN A 173 6.76 20.47 -7.74
CA ASN A 173 7.24 19.10 -7.50
C ASN A 173 7.13 18.66 -6.03
N ARG A 174 6.30 19.33 -5.21
CA ARG A 174 6.17 19.08 -3.76
C ARG A 174 4.74 19.26 -3.25
N TYR A 175 4.11 20.40 -3.54
CA TYR A 175 2.84 20.78 -2.92
C TYR A 175 1.63 20.36 -3.74
N LYS A 176 0.61 19.90 -3.03
CA LYS A 176 -0.64 19.36 -3.56
C LYS A 176 -1.73 19.53 -2.49
N PRO A 177 -2.98 19.86 -2.86
CA PRO A 177 -4.07 19.97 -1.88
C PRO A 177 -4.55 18.60 -1.38
N ILE A 178 -4.29 17.55 -2.16
CA ILE A 178 -4.76 16.18 -1.95
C ILE A 178 -3.78 15.40 -1.06
N PRO A 179 -4.21 14.91 0.12
CA PRO A 179 -3.38 14.07 0.97
C PRO A 179 -2.91 12.82 0.25
N HIS A 180 -1.70 12.37 0.59
CA HIS A 180 -1.18 11.06 0.21
C HIS A 180 -1.29 10.74 -1.29
N PHE A 181 -1.34 11.73 -2.20
CA PHE A 181 -1.47 11.51 -3.65
C PHE A 181 -0.25 10.76 -4.21
N TYR A 182 -0.19 9.46 -3.94
CA TYR A 182 1.02 8.66 -4.01
C TYR A 182 1.37 8.28 -5.44
N PHE A 183 0.40 8.39 -6.35
CA PHE A 183 0.56 8.08 -7.75
C PHE A 183 1.35 9.11 -8.54
N ALA A 184 1.48 10.33 -8.00
CA ALA A 184 2.35 11.35 -8.58
C ALA A 184 3.70 11.44 -7.87
N LYS A 185 4.00 10.57 -6.89
CA LYS A 185 5.29 10.53 -6.20
C LYS A 185 6.44 10.50 -7.20
N ASP A 186 7.49 11.22 -6.87
CA ASP A 186 8.76 11.09 -7.56
C ASP A 186 9.38 9.73 -7.16
N PRO A 187 9.65 8.82 -8.11
CA PRO A 187 10.17 7.49 -7.79
C PRO A 187 11.60 7.54 -7.25
N ASN A 188 12.36 8.58 -7.58
CA ASN A 188 13.79 8.68 -7.25
C ASN A 188 14.05 9.40 -5.92
N PHE A 189 13.03 10.08 -5.39
CA PHE A 189 13.17 10.91 -4.19
C PHE A 189 12.09 10.61 -3.16
N TYR A 190 12.46 9.95 -2.06
CA TYR A 190 11.59 9.74 -0.90
C TYR A 190 11.74 10.86 0.15
N SER A 191 10.69 11.21 0.92
CA SER A 191 10.76 12.10 2.08
C SER A 191 10.02 11.51 3.27
N GLN A 192 10.76 11.23 4.34
CA GLN A 192 10.19 10.78 5.61
C GLN A 192 9.74 11.96 6.49
N LEU A 193 10.09 13.18 6.07
CA LEU A 193 9.75 14.44 6.73
C LEU A 193 8.35 14.96 6.37
N GLU A 194 7.57 14.27 5.52
CA GLU A 194 6.15 14.56 5.30
C GLU A 194 5.35 14.22 6.57
N ARG A 195 5.16 15.23 7.43
CA ARG A 195 4.53 15.13 8.74
C ARG A 195 3.61 16.33 8.97
N THR A 196 2.65 16.20 9.88
CA THR A 196 1.82 17.33 10.34
C THR A 196 2.73 18.48 10.79
N GLY A 197 2.54 19.67 10.20
CA GLY A 197 3.35 20.86 10.52
C GLY A 197 4.75 20.91 9.88
N SER A 198 5.14 19.91 9.08
CA SER A 198 6.38 19.97 8.30
C SER A 198 6.18 20.77 7.01
N PRO A 199 7.08 21.70 6.66
CA PRO A 199 7.04 22.41 5.39
C PRO A 199 7.50 21.56 4.19
N LEU A 200 8.00 20.34 4.44
CA LEU A 200 8.65 19.49 3.46
C LEU A 200 7.85 18.20 3.16
N PRO A 201 6.84 18.26 2.27
CA PRO A 201 6.07 17.09 1.87
C PRO A 201 6.88 16.15 0.96
N GLN A 202 6.31 14.97 0.70
CA GLN A 202 6.88 13.99 -0.23
C GLN A 202 7.06 14.60 -1.63
N PRO A 203 8.27 14.49 -2.23
CA PRO A 203 8.51 14.79 -3.63
C PRO A 203 7.50 14.14 -4.55
N ILE A 204 7.00 14.93 -5.48
CA ILE A 204 6.13 14.50 -6.57
C ILE A 204 6.72 14.96 -7.89
N THR A 205 6.29 14.32 -8.96
CA THR A 205 6.40 14.81 -10.33
C THR A 205 5.64 16.12 -10.50
N LEU A 206 5.97 16.89 -11.53
CA LEU A 206 5.35 18.19 -11.78
C LEU A 206 3.82 18.07 -11.83
N SER A 207 3.17 18.83 -10.95
CA SER A 207 1.71 18.91 -10.89
C SER A 207 1.25 20.33 -10.65
N ASN A 208 0.03 20.62 -11.11
CA ASN A 208 -0.61 21.91 -10.97
C ASN A 208 -2.04 21.70 -10.50
N PHE A 209 -2.47 22.47 -9.50
CA PHE A 209 -3.83 22.47 -8.98
C PHE A 209 -4.30 23.91 -8.82
N PHE A 210 -5.56 24.14 -9.19
CA PHE A 210 -6.25 25.38 -8.95
C PHE A 210 -7.65 25.07 -8.41
N GLY A 211 -7.94 25.55 -7.21
CA GLY A 211 -9.16 25.20 -6.49
C GLY A 211 -9.87 26.39 -5.88
N TYR A 212 -11.18 26.27 -5.83
CA TYR A 212 -12.08 27.13 -5.08
C TYR A 212 -12.32 26.53 -3.69
N ARG A 213 -12.11 27.36 -2.66
CA ARG A 213 -12.30 27.02 -1.25
C ARG A 213 -13.66 27.54 -0.81
N LEU A 214 -14.57 26.62 -0.53
CA LEU A 214 -15.90 26.89 -0.03
C LEU A 214 -15.95 26.72 1.49
N LEU A 215 -16.15 27.81 2.22
CA LEU A 215 -16.34 27.80 3.66
C LEU A 215 -17.83 27.72 3.99
N LEU A 216 -18.28 26.57 4.52
CA LEU A 216 -19.65 26.35 4.99
C LEU A 216 -19.60 25.98 6.48
N ASP A 217 -20.25 26.75 7.35
CA ASP A 217 -20.31 26.47 8.79
C ASP A 217 -18.95 26.11 9.41
N THR A 218 -17.90 26.90 9.12
CA THR A 218 -16.50 26.68 9.53
C THR A 218 -15.80 25.44 8.95
N LYS A 219 -16.43 24.75 8.00
CA LYS A 219 -15.87 23.61 7.27
C LYS A 219 -15.44 24.03 5.87
N GLU A 220 -14.19 23.72 5.51
CA GLU A 220 -13.59 24.09 4.23
C GLU A 220 -13.69 22.95 3.21
N TYR A 221 -14.51 23.11 2.18
CA TYR A 221 -14.48 22.22 1.02
C TYR A 221 -13.60 22.83 -0.06
N GLU A 222 -12.84 21.99 -0.78
CA GLU A 222 -12.08 22.44 -1.93
C GLU A 222 -12.48 21.66 -3.17
N LEU A 223 -12.79 22.37 -4.24
CA LEU A 223 -13.12 21.82 -5.56
C LEU A 223 -12.31 22.56 -6.60
N GLY A 224 -11.73 21.84 -7.55
CA GLY A 224 -10.87 22.48 -8.53
C GLY A 224 -10.49 21.62 -9.72
N ILE A 225 -9.62 22.19 -10.53
CA ILE A 225 -9.00 21.52 -11.67
C ILE A 225 -7.55 21.18 -11.33
N TYR A 226 -7.05 20.09 -11.89
CA TYR A 226 -5.66 19.69 -11.75
C TYR A 226 -5.07 19.21 -13.06
N HIS A 227 -3.75 19.21 -13.12
CA HIS A 227 -2.95 18.60 -14.17
C HIS A 227 -1.72 17.94 -13.55
N ALA A 228 -1.56 16.63 -13.78
CA ALA A 228 -0.44 15.86 -13.22
C ALA A 228 -0.10 14.70 -14.17
N ASN A 229 0.96 14.87 -14.99
CA ASN A 229 1.34 13.93 -16.05
C ASN A 229 1.57 12.50 -15.55
N ALA A 230 2.10 12.33 -14.33
CA ALA A 230 2.31 11.00 -13.75
C ALA A 230 1.00 10.27 -13.45
N PHE A 231 -0.10 11.00 -13.24
CA PHE A 231 -1.41 10.42 -13.00
C PHE A 231 -2.21 10.25 -14.29
N SER A 232 -2.34 11.32 -15.08
CA SER A 232 -3.10 11.38 -16.32
C SER A 232 -2.49 12.43 -17.25
N SER A 233 -2.51 12.16 -18.55
CA SER A 233 -2.06 13.10 -19.59
C SER A 233 -3.03 14.27 -19.80
N TYR A 234 -4.25 14.16 -19.25
CA TYR A 234 -5.30 15.15 -19.40
C TYR A 234 -5.59 15.85 -18.07
N PRO A 235 -5.96 17.14 -18.09
CA PRO A 235 -6.49 17.80 -16.92
C PRO A 235 -7.73 17.08 -16.36
N GLY A 236 -7.91 17.18 -15.05
CA GLY A 236 -9.05 16.58 -14.37
C GLY A 236 -9.63 17.48 -13.30
N LEU A 237 -10.61 16.96 -12.59
CA LEU A 237 -11.25 17.59 -11.45
C LEU A 237 -10.77 16.95 -10.15
N TYR A 238 -10.68 17.75 -9.09
CA TYR A 238 -10.39 17.24 -7.76
C TYR A 238 -11.34 17.79 -6.70
N PHE A 239 -11.43 17.05 -5.61
CA PHE A 239 -12.20 17.38 -4.43
C PHE A 239 -11.41 17.07 -3.16
N VAL A 240 -11.51 17.94 -2.16
CA VAL A 240 -10.97 17.72 -0.81
C VAL A 240 -12.02 18.12 0.22
N SER A 241 -12.22 17.26 1.22
CA SER A 241 -13.13 17.51 2.34
C SER A 241 -12.48 18.37 3.45
N PRO A 242 -13.27 18.93 4.39
CA PRO A 242 -12.81 19.84 5.45
C PRO A 242 -11.65 19.37 6.32
N ASN A 243 -11.64 18.08 6.65
CA ASN A 243 -10.57 17.48 7.46
C ASN A 243 -9.55 16.74 6.60
N LYS A 244 -9.67 16.86 5.27
CA LYS A 244 -8.97 16.06 4.27
C LYS A 244 -9.12 14.55 4.48
N SER A 245 -10.18 14.13 5.19
CA SER A 245 -10.51 12.72 5.41
C SER A 245 -10.99 12.04 4.15
N TYR A 246 -11.48 12.81 3.18
CA TYR A 246 -11.93 12.33 1.89
C TYR A 246 -11.36 13.24 0.82
N SER A 247 -10.70 12.68 -0.16
CA SER A 247 -10.25 13.43 -1.31
C SER A 247 -10.22 12.55 -2.55
N GLY A 248 -10.47 13.14 -3.70
CA GLY A 248 -10.46 12.39 -4.94
C GLY A 248 -10.08 13.23 -6.14
N VAL A 249 -9.62 12.54 -7.17
CA VAL A 249 -9.37 13.10 -8.49
C VAL A 249 -10.10 12.28 -9.55
N TRP A 250 -10.47 12.94 -10.63
CA TRP A 250 -10.99 12.29 -11.82
C TRP A 250 -10.52 13.00 -13.08
N SER A 251 -9.94 12.25 -14.00
CA SER A 251 -9.60 12.69 -15.35
C SER A 251 -10.55 12.04 -16.34
N ALA A 252 -11.31 12.85 -17.07
CA ALA A 252 -12.23 12.39 -18.09
C ALA A 252 -11.50 11.81 -19.31
N GLY A 253 -10.34 12.38 -19.68
CA GLY A 253 -9.59 11.98 -20.88
C GLY A 253 -9.10 10.54 -20.81
N ASP A 254 -8.45 10.16 -19.71
CA ASP A 254 -7.98 8.78 -19.48
C ASP A 254 -9.05 7.90 -18.80
N ASN A 255 -10.21 8.48 -18.44
CA ASN A 255 -11.24 7.87 -17.62
C ASN A 255 -10.67 7.15 -16.38
N LYS A 256 -9.82 7.90 -15.66
CA LYS A 256 -9.07 7.45 -14.49
C LYS A 256 -9.48 8.26 -13.27
N SER A 257 -9.70 7.60 -12.15
CA SER A 257 -10.01 8.24 -10.88
C SER A 257 -9.10 7.73 -9.77
N SER A 258 -8.98 8.54 -8.74
CA SER A 258 -8.41 8.09 -7.46
C SER A 258 -9.26 8.64 -6.32
N PHE A 259 -9.39 7.83 -5.28
CA PHE A 259 -10.11 8.19 -4.07
C PHE A 259 -9.31 7.78 -2.83
N TYR A 260 -9.19 8.72 -1.92
CA TYR A 260 -8.49 8.61 -0.65
C TYR A 260 -9.47 8.79 0.50
N ILE A 261 -9.31 7.96 1.52
CA ILE A 261 -10.07 7.94 2.76
C ILE A 261 -9.08 7.87 3.93
N ASN A 262 -9.25 8.73 4.93
CA ASN A 262 -8.62 8.58 6.24
C ASN A 262 -9.53 9.19 7.30
N ASP A 263 -10.27 8.33 7.99
CA ASP A 263 -11.26 8.76 8.97
C ASP A 263 -11.14 7.94 10.26
N VAL A 264 -11.52 8.58 11.35
CA VAL A 264 -11.50 8.00 12.70
C VAL A 264 -12.83 8.34 13.35
N TRP A 265 -13.53 7.33 13.83
CA TRP A 265 -14.77 7.52 14.57
C TRP A 265 -14.68 6.81 15.92
N ASN A 266 -15.10 7.54 16.96
CA ASN A 266 -15.19 7.03 18.32
C ASN A 266 -16.66 6.78 18.63
N SER A 267 -17.00 5.52 18.94
CA SER A 267 -18.29 5.14 19.47
C SER A 267 -18.16 4.97 20.98
N LYS A 268 -19.09 5.54 21.75
CA LYS A 268 -19.11 5.39 23.22
C LYS A 268 -19.16 3.91 23.63
N ASP A 269 -19.90 3.09 22.88
CA ASP A 269 -20.16 1.69 23.23
C ASP A 269 -19.30 0.70 22.41
N CYS A 270 -18.76 1.12 21.25
CA CYS A 270 -18.01 0.22 20.35
C CYS A 270 -16.51 0.53 20.27
N GLY A 271 -16.03 1.54 21.01
CA GLY A 271 -14.62 1.93 21.03
C GLY A 271 -14.19 2.80 19.86
N THR A 272 -12.89 2.77 19.55
CA THR A 272 -12.27 3.61 18.53
C THR A 272 -12.04 2.82 17.24
N HIS A 273 -12.47 3.39 16.12
CA HIS A 273 -12.34 2.76 14.82
C HIS A 273 -11.66 3.71 13.85
N ARG A 274 -10.79 3.16 12.99
CA ARG A 274 -10.05 3.90 11.98
C ARG A 274 -10.16 3.18 10.65
N ILE A 275 -10.34 3.95 9.58
CA ILE A 275 -10.22 3.50 8.20
C ILE A 275 -9.20 4.36 7.49
N GLN A 276 -8.31 3.73 6.72
CA GLN A 276 -7.44 4.40 5.78
C GLN A 276 -7.49 3.64 4.45
N SER A 277 -7.65 4.35 3.35
CA SER A 277 -7.68 3.74 2.03
C SER A 277 -7.20 4.71 0.97
N GLU A 278 -6.52 4.19 -0.03
CA GLU A 278 -6.25 4.91 -1.27
C GLU A 278 -6.43 3.95 -2.43
N SER A 279 -7.08 4.41 -3.50
CA SER A 279 -7.27 3.62 -4.71
C SER A 279 -7.10 4.43 -5.98
N ILE A 280 -6.66 3.75 -7.04
CA ILE A 280 -6.82 4.15 -8.43
C ILE A 280 -7.77 3.19 -9.11
N TYR A 281 -8.60 3.75 -9.97
CA TYR A 281 -9.46 2.99 -10.86
C TYR A 281 -9.37 3.54 -12.29
N ASN A 282 -9.32 2.64 -13.26
CA ASN A 282 -9.74 2.90 -14.63
C ASN A 282 -10.62 1.73 -15.13
N LYS A 283 -11.18 1.81 -16.34
CA LYS A 283 -12.05 0.74 -16.88
C LYS A 283 -11.38 -0.63 -17.00
N GLN A 284 -10.05 -0.68 -17.04
CA GLN A 284 -9.30 -1.90 -17.27
C GLN A 284 -8.86 -2.55 -15.96
N GLU A 285 -8.50 -1.74 -14.95
CA GLU A 285 -7.82 -2.18 -13.74
C GLU A 285 -8.08 -1.28 -12.52
N SER A 286 -7.72 -1.79 -11.34
CA SER A 286 -7.68 -1.06 -10.09
C SER A 286 -6.47 -1.44 -9.25
N VAL A 287 -5.97 -0.47 -8.49
CA VAL A 287 -4.87 -0.59 -7.51
C VAL A 287 -5.27 0.14 -6.26
N GLY A 288 -4.83 -0.33 -5.11
CA GLY A 288 -5.01 0.41 -3.87
C GLY A 288 -4.85 -0.44 -2.63
N PHE A 289 -5.13 0.18 -1.50
CA PHE A 289 -5.20 -0.49 -0.23
C PHE A 289 -6.39 -0.01 0.60
N VAL A 290 -6.80 -0.85 1.54
CA VAL A 290 -7.72 -0.52 2.61
C VAL A 290 -7.11 -1.08 3.89
N TYR A 291 -7.00 -0.23 4.90
CA TYR A 291 -6.65 -0.57 6.27
C TYR A 291 -7.80 -0.22 7.20
N LEU A 292 -8.11 -1.13 8.11
CA LEU A 292 -9.13 -1.00 9.13
C LEU A 292 -8.52 -1.36 10.47
N LYS A 293 -8.76 -0.50 11.45
CA LYS A 293 -8.43 -0.75 12.86
C LYS A 293 -9.67 -0.56 13.71
N SER A 294 -9.88 -1.43 14.68
CA SER A 294 -10.93 -1.27 15.70
C SER A 294 -10.39 -1.68 17.06
N GLU A 295 -10.53 -0.78 18.02
CA GLU A 295 -10.10 -0.95 19.41
C GLU A 295 -11.31 -0.81 20.32
N PHE A 296 -11.77 -1.93 20.87
CA PHE A 296 -12.92 -1.97 21.77
C PHE A 296 -12.39 -1.82 23.21
N LEU A 297 -12.45 -0.59 23.74
CA LEU A 297 -11.77 -0.21 24.99
C LEU A 297 -12.22 -1.03 26.21
N GLU A 298 -13.52 -1.26 26.36
CA GLU A 298 -14.07 -2.03 27.50
C GLU A 298 -13.68 -3.51 27.43
N SER A 299 -13.85 -4.12 26.26
CA SER A 299 -13.58 -5.54 26.05
C SER A 299 -12.11 -5.84 25.79
N LYS A 300 -11.24 -4.81 25.65
CA LYS A 300 -9.82 -4.93 25.32
C LYS A 300 -9.56 -5.80 24.08
N PHE A 301 -10.50 -5.73 23.14
CA PHE A 301 -10.44 -6.44 21.87
C PHE A 301 -9.88 -5.53 20.77
N PHE A 302 -9.03 -6.09 19.93
CA PHE A 302 -8.35 -5.40 18.85
C PHE A 302 -8.58 -6.17 17.55
N LEU A 303 -8.95 -5.44 16.51
CA LEU A 303 -9.08 -5.93 15.15
C LEU A 303 -8.27 -5.04 14.22
N ASP A 304 -7.36 -5.65 13.47
CA ASP A 304 -6.62 -5.03 12.38
C ASP A 304 -6.92 -5.82 11.10
N ALA A 305 -7.25 -5.13 10.02
CA ALA A 305 -7.44 -5.76 8.72
C ALA A 305 -6.87 -4.88 7.61
N THR A 306 -6.12 -5.50 6.71
CA THR A 306 -5.49 -4.83 5.57
C THR A 306 -5.75 -5.63 4.31
N VAL A 307 -6.21 -4.95 3.27
CA VAL A 307 -6.30 -5.50 1.92
C VAL A 307 -5.51 -4.60 1.01
N TYR A 308 -4.63 -5.21 0.22
CA TYR A 308 -3.78 -4.56 -0.75
C TYR A 308 -3.97 -5.22 -2.10
N ARG A 309 -4.09 -4.39 -3.13
CA ARG A 309 -4.12 -4.82 -4.53
C ARG A 309 -3.07 -4.02 -5.27
N ASP A 310 -2.03 -4.71 -5.67
CA ASP A 310 -1.00 -4.21 -6.55
C ASP A 310 -1.35 -4.52 -8.01
N SER A 311 -1.15 -3.54 -8.90
CA SER A 311 -1.18 -3.77 -10.34
C SER A 311 -0.14 -2.91 -11.05
N PRO A 312 0.83 -3.53 -11.74
CA PRO A 312 1.96 -2.82 -12.36
C PRO A 312 1.55 -1.82 -13.45
N LEU A 313 0.33 -1.94 -14.00
CA LEU A 313 -0.14 -1.16 -15.16
C LEU A 313 -0.76 0.20 -14.79
N LEU A 314 -0.98 0.49 -13.50
CA LEU A 314 -1.63 1.73 -13.05
C LEU A 314 -0.71 2.76 -12.38
N TYR A 315 0.49 2.35 -12.00
CA TYR A 315 1.52 3.26 -11.50
C TYR A 315 2.11 4.07 -12.66
N GLY A 316 2.38 5.35 -12.42
CA GLY A 316 3.01 6.25 -13.39
C GLY A 316 4.38 5.76 -13.87
N MET A 317 4.92 6.47 -14.88
CA MET A 317 6.21 6.16 -15.50
C MET A 317 7.28 5.90 -14.44
N VAL A 318 7.90 4.74 -14.55
CA VAL A 318 9.04 4.30 -13.74
C VAL A 318 10.28 4.38 -14.58
N SER A 319 11.45 4.31 -13.91
CA SER A 319 12.70 4.01 -14.61
C SER A 319 12.48 2.82 -15.56
N PRO A 320 12.88 2.91 -16.84
CA PRO A 320 12.72 1.85 -17.82
C PRO A 320 13.25 0.47 -17.36
N ASP A 321 14.16 0.47 -16.39
CA ASP A 321 14.90 -0.71 -15.93
C ASP A 321 14.41 -1.25 -14.57
N GLU A 322 13.35 -0.68 -13.97
CA GLU A 322 12.77 -1.22 -12.73
C GLU A 322 12.02 -2.54 -13.01
N VAL A 323 12.55 -3.66 -12.50
CA VAL A 323 11.89 -4.98 -12.56
C VAL A 323 10.69 -4.99 -11.62
N ARG A 324 9.55 -4.49 -12.11
CA ARG A 324 8.28 -4.59 -11.40
C ARG A 324 7.72 -6.01 -11.45
N PRO A 325 6.91 -6.41 -10.44
CA PRO A 325 6.07 -7.59 -10.57
C PRO A 325 5.24 -7.43 -11.85
N GLN A 326 5.48 -8.25 -12.87
CA GLN A 326 4.72 -8.21 -14.13
C GLN A 326 3.29 -8.74 -13.97
N ILE A 327 2.96 -9.18 -12.76
CA ILE A 327 1.76 -9.90 -12.40
C ILE A 327 1.12 -9.16 -11.21
N PRO A 328 -0.15 -8.77 -11.31
CA PRO A 328 -0.87 -8.17 -10.19
C PRO A 328 -0.82 -9.07 -8.95
N GLN A 329 -0.63 -8.46 -7.78
CA GLN A 329 -0.69 -9.16 -6.50
C GLN A 329 -1.87 -8.66 -5.69
N ASN A 330 -2.73 -9.58 -5.26
CA ASN A 330 -3.71 -9.30 -4.22
C ASN A 330 -3.18 -9.88 -2.91
N LEU A 331 -3.15 -9.09 -1.85
CA LEU A 331 -2.78 -9.51 -0.50
C LEU A 331 -3.85 -9.06 0.48
N GLY A 332 -4.46 -10.00 1.18
CA GLY A 332 -5.35 -9.75 2.31
C GLY A 332 -4.73 -10.30 3.57
N TYR A 333 -4.78 -9.51 4.64
CA TYR A 333 -4.41 -9.94 5.97
C TYR A 333 -5.41 -9.43 7.00
N SER A 334 -5.68 -10.22 8.03
CA SER A 334 -6.42 -9.76 9.21
C SER A 334 -5.84 -10.37 10.48
N ARG A 335 -5.90 -9.61 11.56
CA ARG A 335 -5.52 -10.01 12.90
C ARG A 335 -6.60 -9.61 13.89
N MET A 336 -6.96 -10.55 14.75
CA MET A 336 -7.91 -10.35 15.83
C MET A 336 -7.21 -10.74 17.12
N SER A 337 -7.29 -9.91 18.16
CA SER A 337 -6.61 -10.21 19.42
C SER A 337 -7.30 -9.62 20.63
N PHE A 338 -7.23 -10.34 21.74
CA PHE A 338 -7.62 -9.89 23.06
C PHE A 338 -6.37 -9.51 23.86
N LYS A 339 -6.29 -8.23 24.28
CA LYS A 339 -5.13 -7.64 24.96
C LYS A 339 -3.78 -7.82 24.23
N HIS A 340 -3.80 -8.10 22.93
CA HIS A 340 -2.63 -8.56 22.15
C HIS A 340 -1.94 -9.84 22.66
N LEU A 341 -2.56 -10.60 23.59
CA LEU A 341 -1.98 -11.80 24.19
C LEU A 341 -2.50 -13.08 23.54
N VAL A 342 -3.80 -13.13 23.27
CA VAL A 342 -4.47 -14.27 22.62
C VAL A 342 -5.13 -13.76 21.36
N GLY A 343 -4.98 -14.48 20.25
CA GLY A 343 -5.57 -14.04 19.01
C GLY A 343 -5.40 -15.00 17.85
N SER A 344 -5.91 -14.56 16.70
CA SER A 344 -5.81 -15.25 15.43
C SER A 344 -5.40 -14.30 14.32
N GLU A 345 -4.77 -14.86 13.29
CA GLU A 345 -4.35 -14.12 12.10
C GLU A 345 -4.72 -14.94 10.86
N PHE A 346 -5.09 -14.25 9.79
CA PHE A 346 -5.45 -14.87 8.52
C PHE A 346 -4.76 -14.13 7.39
N LEU A 347 -4.20 -14.87 6.45
CA LEU A 347 -3.55 -14.33 5.28
C LEU A 347 -4.07 -15.01 4.02
N GLY A 348 -4.27 -14.22 2.97
CA GLY A 348 -4.54 -14.71 1.63
C GLY A 348 -3.78 -13.86 0.62
N SER A 349 -3.09 -14.50 -0.32
CA SER A 349 -2.35 -13.84 -1.38
C SER A 349 -2.54 -14.56 -2.69
N MET A 350 -2.69 -13.78 -3.76
CA MET A 350 -2.78 -14.27 -5.11
C MET A 350 -1.86 -13.44 -5.99
N GLU A 351 -0.87 -14.11 -6.59
CA GLU A 351 0.09 -13.50 -7.51
C GLU A 351 0.21 -14.41 -8.74
N GLY A 352 -0.59 -14.11 -9.77
CA GLY A 352 -0.64 -14.91 -10.99
C GLY A 352 -1.18 -16.31 -10.73
N HIS A 353 -0.29 -17.31 -10.82
CA HIS A 353 -0.63 -18.71 -10.52
C HIS A 353 -0.26 -19.12 -9.10
N ARG A 354 0.50 -18.31 -8.36
CA ARG A 354 0.88 -18.58 -6.97
C ARG A 354 -0.26 -18.13 -6.05
N TYR A 355 -0.87 -19.09 -5.37
CA TYR A 355 -1.90 -18.85 -4.37
C TYR A 355 -1.33 -19.24 -3.02
N GLU A 356 -1.30 -18.30 -2.09
CA GLU A 356 -0.85 -18.55 -0.73
C GLU A 356 -1.98 -18.19 0.23
N ASN A 357 -2.25 -19.06 1.18
CA ASN A 357 -3.11 -18.73 2.30
C ASN A 357 -2.47 -19.22 3.59
N GLY A 358 -2.96 -18.72 4.70
CA GLY A 358 -2.72 -19.38 5.96
C GLY A 358 -3.52 -18.81 7.10
N ARG A 359 -3.38 -19.50 8.22
CA ARG A 359 -4.07 -19.20 9.47
C ARG A 359 -3.10 -19.32 10.63
N SER A 360 -3.27 -18.45 11.60
CA SER A 360 -2.42 -18.37 12.78
C SER A 360 -3.27 -18.28 14.02
N GLY A 361 -2.79 -18.89 15.10
CA GLY A 361 -3.30 -18.72 16.45
C GLY A 361 -2.13 -18.45 17.39
N PHE A 362 -2.29 -17.50 18.31
CA PHE A 362 -1.27 -17.21 19.32
C PHE A 362 -1.87 -17.08 20.71
N PHE A 363 -1.09 -17.46 21.71
CA PHE A 363 -1.47 -17.42 23.12
C PHE A 363 -0.22 -17.27 24.01
N PRO A 364 -0.34 -16.68 25.21
CA PRO A 364 0.80 -16.50 26.09
C PRO A 364 1.12 -17.78 26.88
N PHE A 365 2.40 -18.09 27.02
CA PHE A 365 2.92 -19.02 28.02
C PHE A 365 3.29 -18.31 29.33
N PHE A 366 3.74 -17.07 29.23
CA PHE A 366 4.15 -16.26 30.36
C PHE A 366 3.77 -14.81 30.12
N VAL A 367 3.23 -14.15 31.15
CA VAL A 367 2.79 -12.75 31.10
C VAL A 367 3.42 -12.04 32.29
N SER A 368 4.13 -10.94 32.03
CA SER A 368 4.73 -10.10 33.07
C SER A 368 4.79 -8.64 32.63
N GLU A 369 5.08 -7.75 33.58
CA GLU A 369 5.30 -6.33 33.28
C GLU A 369 6.55 -6.07 32.43
N TRP A 370 7.53 -6.97 32.51
CA TRP A 370 8.77 -6.88 31.78
C TRP A 370 8.65 -7.41 30.35
N GLY A 371 7.64 -8.24 30.06
CA GLY A 371 7.40 -8.82 28.75
C GLY A 371 6.58 -10.11 28.81
N ASN A 372 6.11 -10.55 27.64
CA ASN A 372 5.29 -11.74 27.49
C ASN A 372 6.03 -12.76 26.63
N LEU A 373 5.95 -14.05 26.98
CA LEU A 373 6.33 -15.14 26.08
C LEU A 373 5.07 -15.68 25.42
N ILE A 374 4.99 -15.56 24.10
CA ILE A 374 3.85 -15.91 23.27
C ILE A 374 4.22 -17.07 22.38
N TYR A 375 3.42 -18.13 22.42
CA TYR A 375 3.43 -19.16 21.40
C TYR A 375 2.62 -18.70 20.21
N ARG A 376 3.11 -18.95 19.00
CA ARG A 376 2.36 -18.72 17.78
C ARG A 376 2.44 -19.96 16.90
N TYR A 377 1.27 -20.47 16.53
CA TYR A 377 1.11 -21.54 15.57
C TYR A 377 0.65 -20.94 14.26
N ARG A 378 1.31 -21.27 13.15
CA ARG A 378 0.94 -20.80 11.81
C ARG A 378 0.85 -21.99 10.87
N GLU A 379 -0.22 -22.06 10.09
CA GLU A 379 -0.33 -22.99 8.96
C GLU A 379 -0.23 -22.20 7.67
N TYR A 380 0.59 -22.69 6.76
CA TYR A 380 0.85 -22.10 5.46
C TYR A 380 0.43 -23.08 4.38
N ASN A 381 -0.27 -22.58 3.37
CA ASN A 381 -0.65 -23.36 2.20
C ASN A 381 -0.28 -22.57 0.95
N GLU A 382 0.43 -23.21 0.04
CA GLU A 382 0.78 -22.70 -1.28
C GLU A 382 0.21 -23.69 -2.31
N SER A 383 -0.69 -23.25 -3.19
CA SER A 383 -1.38 -24.15 -4.12
C SER A 383 -1.15 -23.82 -5.59
N GLY A 384 -0.04 -23.14 -5.92
CA GLY A 384 0.28 -22.68 -7.26
C GLY A 384 1.57 -23.26 -7.82
N ASN A 385 2.70 -22.93 -7.20
CA ASN A 385 4.03 -23.29 -7.67
C ASN A 385 4.49 -24.66 -7.13
N TYR A 386 4.21 -24.94 -5.87
CA TYR A 386 4.73 -26.07 -5.12
C TYR A 386 3.65 -27.03 -4.61
N HIS A 387 2.39 -26.59 -4.49
CA HIS A 387 1.30 -27.39 -3.91
C HIS A 387 1.69 -27.96 -2.53
N TRP A 388 2.04 -27.07 -1.62
CA TRP A 388 2.66 -27.37 -0.35
C TRP A 388 1.82 -26.89 0.83
N ASN A 389 1.77 -27.68 1.89
CA ASN A 389 1.25 -27.26 3.19
C ASN A 389 2.39 -27.44 4.20
N GLU A 390 2.66 -26.41 5.01
CA GLU A 390 3.62 -26.49 6.10
C GLU A 390 3.07 -25.85 7.38
N ILE A 391 3.54 -26.35 8.51
CA ILE A 391 3.19 -25.85 9.83
C ILE A 391 4.43 -25.17 10.44
N GLY A 392 4.26 -23.91 10.84
CA GLY A 392 5.19 -23.15 11.64
C GLY A 392 4.82 -23.14 13.11
N ARG A 393 5.81 -23.35 13.97
CA ARG A 393 5.69 -23.23 15.43
C ARG A 393 6.69 -22.22 15.92
N ALA A 394 6.20 -21.16 16.58
CA ALA A 394 7.04 -20.05 16.99
C ALA A 394 6.91 -19.73 18.47
N ALA A 395 8.03 -19.27 19.04
CA ALA A 395 8.09 -18.66 20.35
C ALA A 395 8.58 -17.23 20.20
N PHE A 396 7.79 -16.27 20.70
CA PHE A 396 8.08 -14.85 20.67
C PHE A 396 8.15 -14.30 22.09
N TYR A 397 9.16 -13.50 22.35
CA TYR A 397 9.11 -12.51 23.40
C TYR A 397 8.46 -11.24 22.86
N GLU A 398 7.38 -10.76 23.47
CA GLU A 398 6.73 -9.49 23.14
C GLU A 398 6.57 -8.62 24.38
N TRP A 399 7.17 -7.44 24.37
CA TRP A 399 6.94 -6.36 25.31
C TRP A 399 6.34 -5.16 24.59
N ARG A 400 5.22 -4.65 25.10
CA ARG A 400 4.50 -3.51 24.55
C ARG A 400 4.13 -2.57 25.68
N LYS A 401 4.56 -1.32 25.59
CA LYS A 401 4.19 -0.26 26.54
C LYS A 401 3.99 1.04 25.78
N GLU A 402 2.77 1.58 25.82
CA GLU A 402 2.39 2.77 25.06
C GLU A 402 2.71 2.62 23.57
N LYS A 403 3.63 3.44 23.04
CA LYS A 403 4.11 3.39 21.65
C LYS A 403 5.40 2.56 21.49
N ALA A 404 5.98 2.09 22.58
CA ALA A 404 7.19 1.27 22.56
C ALA A 404 6.83 -0.20 22.37
N VAL A 405 7.56 -0.88 21.49
CA VAL A 405 7.41 -2.31 21.24
C VAL A 405 8.76 -2.97 21.06
N LEU A 406 8.96 -4.09 21.73
CA LEU A 406 10.05 -5.02 21.50
C LEU A 406 9.44 -6.39 21.25
N SER A 407 9.73 -6.98 20.10
CA SER A 407 9.31 -8.32 19.73
C SER A 407 10.49 -9.05 19.11
N PHE A 408 10.78 -10.26 19.58
CA PHE A 408 11.78 -11.12 18.98
C PHE A 408 11.36 -12.56 19.16
N GLY A 409 11.51 -13.37 18.13
CA GLY A 409 11.15 -14.77 18.19
C GLY A 409 11.76 -15.59 17.09
N PHE A 410 11.60 -16.89 17.26
CA PHE A 410 11.99 -17.89 16.28
C PHE A 410 10.78 -18.74 15.94
N GLU A 411 10.60 -19.03 14.65
CA GLU A 411 9.64 -19.98 14.14
C GLU A 411 10.34 -21.13 13.45
N SER A 412 10.05 -22.35 13.89
CA SER A 412 10.49 -23.59 13.24
C SER A 412 9.42 -24.08 12.26
N ARG A 413 9.84 -24.53 11.08
CA ARG A 413 9.01 -25.13 10.03
C ARG A 413 9.62 -26.46 9.57
N GLU A 414 8.89 -27.20 8.74
CA GLU A 414 9.35 -28.48 8.19
C GLU A 414 10.64 -28.37 7.36
N ASN A 415 10.74 -27.33 6.52
CA ASN A 415 11.87 -27.15 5.60
C ASN A 415 12.82 -26.01 6.02
N GLY A 416 12.79 -25.58 7.29
CA GLY A 416 13.64 -24.48 7.75
C GLY A 416 13.17 -23.79 9.02
N GLY A 417 13.70 -22.59 9.24
CA GLY A 417 13.34 -21.73 10.37
C GLY A 417 13.38 -20.26 10.00
N GLN A 418 12.82 -19.41 10.85
CA GLN A 418 12.92 -17.97 10.69
C GLN A 418 13.03 -17.26 12.04
N TRP A 419 14.02 -16.38 12.16
CA TRP A 419 14.10 -15.39 13.22
C TRP A 419 13.37 -14.13 12.78
N GLU A 420 12.49 -13.63 13.62
CA GLU A 420 11.77 -12.37 13.40
C GLU A 420 12.06 -11.45 14.59
N GLY A 421 12.56 -10.25 14.32
CA GLY A 421 12.94 -9.27 15.34
C GLY A 421 12.40 -7.88 15.02
N LYS A 422 11.98 -7.17 16.06
CA LYS A 422 11.38 -5.85 15.96
C LYS A 422 11.55 -5.04 17.24
N LEU A 423 11.95 -3.80 17.07
CA LEU A 423 12.12 -2.82 18.11
C LEU A 423 11.56 -1.50 17.58
N ALA A 424 10.63 -0.87 18.28
CA ALA A 424 10.33 0.54 18.09
C ALA A 424 10.28 1.22 19.43
N ILE A 425 11.12 2.24 19.61
CA ILE A 425 11.22 3.00 20.84
C ILE A 425 11.04 4.47 20.49
N PRO A 426 9.95 5.11 20.92
CA PRO A 426 9.87 6.57 20.93
C PRO A 426 10.82 7.11 22.02
N PHE A 427 11.55 8.18 21.71
CA PHE A 427 12.40 8.85 22.69
C PHE A 427 12.35 10.37 22.50
N GLY A 428 12.40 11.11 23.61
CA GLY A 428 12.05 12.53 23.59
C GLY A 428 10.61 12.76 23.09
N THR A 429 10.29 14.00 22.71
CA THR A 429 8.91 14.39 22.37
C THR A 429 8.50 14.02 20.94
N SER A 430 9.45 13.69 20.05
CA SER A 430 9.16 13.56 18.62
C SER A 430 10.13 12.67 17.83
N ASN A 431 10.99 11.90 18.52
CA ASN A 431 11.89 10.95 17.87
C ASN A 431 11.35 9.52 17.98
N LEU A 432 11.64 8.73 16.95
CA LEU A 432 11.34 7.31 16.90
C LEU A 432 12.54 6.57 16.33
N LEU A 433 13.02 5.56 17.06
CA LEU A 433 13.98 4.59 16.57
C LEU A 433 13.24 3.29 16.28
N GLU A 434 13.33 2.78 15.06
CA GLU A 434 12.81 1.49 14.65
C GLU A 434 13.96 0.61 14.16
N PHE A 435 14.00 -0.62 14.64
CA PHE A 435 14.82 -1.69 14.09
C PHE A 435 13.91 -2.87 13.80
N SER A 436 14.07 -3.51 12.65
CA SER A 436 13.33 -4.72 12.32
C SER A 436 14.16 -5.61 11.42
N GLY A 437 14.01 -6.92 11.57
CA GLY A 437 14.67 -7.85 10.69
C GLY A 437 14.04 -9.23 10.67
N ILE A 438 14.32 -9.94 9.60
CA ILE A 438 14.01 -11.35 9.43
C ILE A 438 15.24 -12.06 8.90
N PHE A 439 15.54 -13.22 9.46
CA PHE A 439 16.58 -14.12 8.96
C PHE A 439 15.96 -15.49 8.79
N ARG A 440 16.03 -16.05 7.59
CA ARG A 440 15.42 -17.33 7.24
C ARG A 440 16.50 -18.34 6.97
N GLU A 441 16.35 -19.52 7.55
CA GLU A 441 17.25 -20.66 7.39
C GLU A 441 16.51 -21.78 6.67
N GLY A 442 17.22 -22.56 5.85
CA GLY A 442 16.64 -23.63 5.04
C GLY A 442 16.00 -23.13 3.75
N GLN A 443 15.03 -23.88 3.23
CA GLN A 443 14.30 -23.57 1.98
C GLN A 443 12.79 -23.66 2.19
N PRO A 444 12.21 -22.76 3.01
CA PRO A 444 10.76 -22.67 3.20
C PRO A 444 10.06 -22.32 1.89
N LYS A 445 9.09 -23.15 1.47
CA LYS A 445 8.42 -23.01 0.18
C LYS A 445 7.38 -21.89 0.14
N THR A 446 6.99 -21.37 1.31
CA THR A 446 6.01 -20.28 1.45
C THR A 446 6.71 -18.96 1.82
N ARG A 447 6.11 -17.82 1.46
CA ARG A 447 6.63 -16.50 1.85
C ARG A 447 6.43 -16.22 3.34
N ALA A 448 7.37 -15.48 3.95
CA ALA A 448 7.27 -15.08 5.34
C ALA A 448 6.23 -13.97 5.55
N TRP A 449 5.53 -14.02 6.69
CA TRP A 449 4.53 -13.03 7.10
C TRP A 449 5.21 -11.94 7.93
N PHE A 450 6.12 -11.20 7.30
CA PHE A 450 6.92 -10.22 7.99
C PHE A 450 6.16 -8.90 8.17
N GLU A 451 6.01 -8.46 9.41
CA GLU A 451 5.30 -7.22 9.75
C GLU A 451 6.22 -6.00 9.63
N ASN A 452 5.99 -5.16 8.63
CA ASN A 452 6.75 -3.92 8.43
C ASN A 452 6.00 -2.74 9.08
N TRP A 453 6.68 -1.97 9.95
CA TRP A 453 6.14 -0.68 10.40
C TRP A 453 6.67 0.43 9.51
N THR A 454 5.77 1.26 8.99
CA THR A 454 6.14 2.55 8.43
C THR A 454 5.20 3.61 8.98
N TYR A 455 5.79 4.65 9.59
CA TYR A 455 5.15 5.86 10.11
C TYR A 455 4.02 6.49 9.26
N ALA A 456 3.90 6.15 7.96
CA ALA A 456 2.89 6.71 7.06
C ALA A 456 1.64 5.82 6.85
N THR A 457 1.64 4.57 7.33
CA THR A 457 0.52 3.63 7.21
C THR A 457 0.66 2.57 8.29
N ASP A 458 -0.21 2.62 9.30
CA ASP A 458 -0.36 1.59 10.32
C ASP A 458 -0.47 0.20 9.67
N PHE A 459 0.08 -0.82 10.34
CA PHE A 459 0.08 -2.25 10.01
C PHE A 459 0.16 -2.61 8.49
N ASN A 460 1.36 -2.87 7.99
CA ASN A 460 1.57 -3.46 6.67
C ASN A 460 2.32 -4.79 6.78
N ILE A 461 1.63 -5.88 6.47
CA ILE A 461 2.30 -7.15 6.20
C ILE A 461 2.79 -7.15 4.78
N ASN A 462 4.08 -7.45 4.63
CA ASN A 462 4.67 -7.77 3.34
C ASN A 462 4.93 -9.26 3.31
N LEU A 463 4.40 -9.94 2.28
CA LEU A 463 4.88 -11.27 1.95
C LEU A 463 6.26 -11.15 1.34
N THR A 464 7.22 -11.82 1.95
CA THR A 464 8.60 -11.72 1.51
C THR A 464 9.21 -13.09 1.25
N ASP A 465 9.87 -13.20 0.10
CA ASP A 465 10.72 -14.31 -0.34
C ASP A 465 12.19 -14.09 0.03
N ARG A 466 12.46 -13.06 0.84
CA ARG A 466 13.82 -12.67 1.22
C ARG A 466 14.36 -13.64 2.25
N GLN A 467 15.62 -14.05 2.08
CA GLN A 467 16.35 -14.81 3.10
C GLN A 467 16.66 -13.92 4.30
N GLU A 468 17.08 -12.69 4.02
CA GLU A 468 17.45 -11.73 5.05
C GLU A 468 16.84 -10.35 4.74
N ILE A 469 16.33 -9.69 5.78
CA ILE A 469 16.03 -8.27 5.76
C ILE A 469 16.51 -7.67 7.08
N ILE A 470 17.24 -6.57 7.02
CA ILE A 470 17.53 -5.72 8.17
C ILE A 470 17.10 -4.31 7.83
N LYS A 471 16.39 -3.65 8.75
CA LYS A 471 15.98 -2.25 8.63
C LYS A 471 16.27 -1.50 9.90
N LEU A 472 16.96 -0.38 9.77
CA LEU A 472 17.19 0.59 10.82
C LEU A 472 16.60 1.92 10.37
N LYS A 473 15.79 2.53 11.23
CA LYS A 473 15.17 3.81 10.93
C LYS A 473 15.17 4.69 12.16
N TRP A 474 15.67 5.91 12.00
CA TRP A 474 15.55 6.97 12.98
C TRP A 474 14.79 8.12 12.34
N VAL A 475 13.70 8.55 12.97
CA VAL A 475 12.95 9.71 12.48
C VAL A 475 12.73 10.72 13.59
N SER A 476 13.07 11.97 13.27
CA SER A 476 12.99 13.18 14.08
C SER A 476 12.26 14.27 13.28
N PRO A 477 11.79 15.38 13.88
CA PRO A 477 11.30 16.54 13.14
C PRO A 477 12.33 17.18 12.19
N PHE A 478 13.62 17.00 12.46
CA PHE A 478 14.72 17.66 11.75
C PHE A 478 15.72 16.70 11.11
N ILE A 479 15.75 15.42 11.50
CA ILE A 479 16.61 14.39 10.90
C ILE A 479 15.76 13.16 10.56
N SER A 480 16.07 12.52 9.44
CA SER A 480 15.62 11.16 9.16
C SER A 480 16.77 10.34 8.61
N LEU A 481 16.95 9.14 9.16
CA LEU A 481 17.83 8.11 8.64
C LEU A 481 17.01 6.84 8.42
N ASN A 482 17.12 6.24 7.25
CA ASN A 482 16.52 4.95 6.93
C ASN A 482 17.55 4.12 6.18
N VAL A 483 17.97 3.01 6.77
CA VAL A 483 18.92 2.06 6.19
C VAL A 483 18.23 0.72 6.13
N SER A 484 18.23 0.08 4.96
CA SER A 484 17.73 -1.28 4.82
C SER A 484 18.63 -2.12 3.94
N TYR A 485 18.87 -3.34 4.39
CA TYR A 485 19.52 -4.42 3.66
C TYR A 485 18.48 -5.50 3.38
N SER A 486 18.49 -6.08 2.18
CA SER A 486 17.60 -7.17 1.83
C SER A 486 18.16 -8.10 0.78
N GLU A 487 18.14 -9.40 1.05
CA GLU A 487 18.70 -10.45 0.18
C GLU A 487 17.59 -11.43 -0.26
N LYS A 488 17.51 -11.74 -1.56
CA LYS A 488 16.54 -12.74 -2.07
C LYS A 488 17.14 -14.12 -2.02
N GLU A 489 16.30 -15.12 -1.80
CA GLU A 489 16.72 -16.53 -1.77
C GLU A 489 17.43 -17.01 -3.05
N ASN A 490 17.03 -16.48 -4.21
CA ASN A 490 17.54 -16.91 -5.52
C ASN A 490 18.37 -15.83 -6.24
N ASP A 491 18.77 -14.75 -5.56
CA ASP A 491 19.58 -13.68 -6.14
C ASP A 491 20.77 -13.41 -5.22
N PRO A 492 22.02 -13.65 -5.66
CA PRO A 492 23.22 -13.42 -4.84
C PRO A 492 23.50 -11.94 -4.61
N ASN A 493 22.63 -11.04 -5.08
CA ASN A 493 22.84 -9.60 -5.02
C ASN A 493 21.89 -8.98 -3.99
N PRO A 494 22.40 -8.57 -2.82
CA PRO A 494 21.59 -7.86 -1.87
C PRO A 494 21.20 -6.48 -2.40
N ILE A 495 20.06 -6.00 -1.92
CA ILE A 495 19.58 -4.63 -2.11
C ILE A 495 19.95 -3.86 -0.85
N LEU A 496 20.77 -2.83 -1.01
CA LEU A 496 21.05 -1.85 0.04
C LEU A 496 20.31 -0.56 -0.30
N PHE A 497 19.57 -0.04 0.66
CA PHE A 497 18.94 1.26 0.57
C PHE A 497 19.32 2.12 1.77
N ILE A 498 19.84 3.32 1.51
CA ILE A 498 20.18 4.31 2.50
C ILE A 498 19.46 5.60 2.12
N ASN A 499 18.78 6.21 3.08
CA ASN A 499 18.15 7.51 2.92
C ASN A 499 18.42 8.35 4.15
N PHE A 500 19.14 9.44 3.97
CA PHE A 500 19.45 10.42 5.00
C PHE A 500 18.82 11.76 4.62
N GLN A 501 18.20 12.42 5.59
CA GLN A 501 17.50 13.69 5.40
C GLN A 501 17.74 14.59 6.60
N LEU A 502 17.94 15.88 6.32
CA LEU A 502 18.07 16.94 7.29
C LEU A 502 17.13 18.08 6.90
N LEU A 503 16.43 18.64 7.89
CA LEU A 503 15.60 19.82 7.76
C LEU A 503 15.86 20.73 8.95
N HIS A 504 16.38 21.91 8.68
CA HIS A 504 16.56 22.98 9.64
C HIS A 504 15.52 24.07 9.39
N LYS A 505 14.87 24.53 10.45
CA LYS A 505 13.86 25.59 10.42
C LYS A 505 14.40 26.78 11.20
N ILE A 506 14.18 27.97 10.65
CA ILE A 506 14.63 29.25 11.18
C ILE A 506 13.38 30.13 11.30
N ASP A 507 13.03 30.46 12.54
CA ASP A 507 11.97 31.43 12.82
C ASP A 507 12.53 32.85 12.61
N LEU A 508 11.80 33.70 11.87
CA LEU A 508 12.14 35.10 11.61
C LEU A 508 11.41 36.09 12.49
#